data_AF-A0A939BHX4-F1
#
_entry.id   AF-A0A939BHX4-F1
#
_cell.length_a   1.000
_cell.length_b   1.000
_cell.length_c   1.000
_cell.angle_alpha   90.00
_cell.angle_beta   90.00
_cell.angle_gamma   90.00
#
_symmetry.space_group_name_H-M   'P 1'
#
loop_
_entity.id
_entity.type
_entity.pdbx_description
1 polymer ?
#
loop_
_entity_poly.entity_id
_entity_poly.type
_entity_poly.pdbx_seq_one_letter_code
_entity_poly.pdbx_strand_id
1 'polypeptide(L)'
;MEEGPYLALLACESQSGVHYAMPVRNMLYDSLSYTEQIRKMLKNYVPDYRINLVDVGKIHDPEKFTSDLQLIFGMLKYRGDMRELQKYMDRHREYFQNVDADTYRAAREMLHAGGVMESMREEKDRKEGTVNMCKALEDLYQSGVDSGMEMGIQALVETCRELGHTREVTEKKVGEKFTVSREKVRECMEKYWA
;
A
#
# COMPACT_ATOMS: atom_id res chain seq x y z
N MET A 1 -10.96 14.06 -56.96
CA MET A 1 -10.93 12.62 -57.22
C MET A 1 -12.37 12.15 -57.12
N GLU A 2 -12.95 11.74 -58.24
CA GLU A 2 -14.33 11.27 -58.29
C GLU A 2 -14.40 9.87 -57.67
N GLU A 3 -15.30 9.67 -56.70
CA GLU A 3 -15.57 8.35 -56.15
C GLU A 3 -16.33 7.52 -57.19
N GLY A 4 -15.69 6.45 -57.68
CA GLY A 4 -16.28 5.52 -58.64
C GLY A 4 -17.45 4.71 -58.05
N PRO A 5 -18.23 4.02 -58.90
CA PRO A 5 -19.44 3.34 -58.47
C PRO A 5 -19.15 2.20 -57.47
N TYR A 6 -19.87 2.20 -56.35
CA TYR A 6 -19.81 1.15 -55.33
C TYR A 6 -20.69 -0.04 -55.73
N LEU A 7 -20.07 -1.20 -55.96
CA LEU A 7 -20.77 -2.48 -56.16
C LEU A 7 -20.85 -3.24 -54.83
N ALA A 8 -22.05 -3.37 -54.27
CA ALA A 8 -22.30 -4.21 -53.10
C ALA A 8 -22.91 -5.55 -53.54
N LEU A 9 -22.15 -6.65 -53.38
CA LEU A 9 -22.64 -8.01 -53.61
C LEU A 9 -23.11 -8.62 -52.29
N LEU A 10 -24.42 -8.79 -52.14
CA LEU A 10 -25.04 -9.46 -51.00
C LEU A 10 -25.28 -10.92 -51.36
N ALA A 11 -24.52 -11.82 -50.73
CA ALA A 11 -24.75 -13.26 -50.83
C ALA A 11 -25.86 -13.67 -49.85
N CYS A 12 -27.04 -14.00 -50.37
CA CYS A 12 -28.14 -14.56 -49.59
C CYS A 12 -28.15 -16.08 -49.75
N GLU A 13 -27.88 -16.82 -48.68
CA GLU A 13 -27.95 -18.29 -48.68
C GLU A 13 -29.43 -18.71 -48.69
N SER A 14 -29.95 -19.07 -49.87
CA SER A 14 -31.32 -19.55 -50.01
C SER A 14 -31.41 -21.02 -49.57
N GLN A 15 -31.99 -21.26 -48.39
CA GLN A 15 -32.23 -22.61 -47.88
C GLN A 15 -33.63 -23.11 -48.22
N SER A 16 -33.72 -24.36 -48.67
CA SER A 16 -34.98 -25.01 -49.04
C SER A 16 -35.86 -25.40 -47.83
N GLY A 17 -35.37 -25.25 -46.60
CA GLY A 17 -36.09 -25.57 -45.37
C GLY A 17 -35.39 -25.01 -44.12
N VAL A 18 -36.08 -25.02 -42.97
CA VAL A 18 -35.54 -24.48 -41.70
C VAL A 18 -34.43 -25.38 -41.17
N HIS A 19 -33.19 -24.91 -41.22
CA HIS A 19 -32.04 -25.60 -40.65
C HIS A 19 -31.68 -25.03 -39.26
N TYR A 20 -31.99 -25.78 -38.20
CA TYR A 20 -31.78 -25.34 -36.81
C TYR A 20 -30.32 -25.14 -36.40
N ALA A 21 -29.35 -25.60 -37.20
CA ALA A 21 -27.93 -25.28 -36.96
C ALA A 21 -27.52 -23.90 -37.50
N MET A 22 -28.36 -23.25 -38.32
CA MET A 22 -28.06 -21.91 -38.85
C MET A 22 -27.92 -20.83 -37.79
N PRO A 23 -28.79 -20.76 -36.76
CA PRO A 23 -28.57 -19.85 -35.63
C PRO A 23 -27.20 -20.06 -34.96
N VAL A 24 -26.81 -21.31 -34.68
CA VAL A 24 -25.52 -21.63 -34.04
C VAL A 24 -24.35 -21.22 -34.93
N ARG A 25 -24.43 -21.51 -36.24
CA ARG A 25 -23.41 -21.12 -37.22
C ARG A 25 -23.24 -19.60 -37.31
N ASN A 26 -24.34 -18.86 -37.40
CA ASN A 26 -24.30 -17.40 -37.45
C ASN A 26 -23.70 -16.81 -36.17
N MET A 27 -24.11 -17.31 -35.00
CA MET A 27 -23.52 -16.89 -33.72
C MET A 27 -22.01 -17.13 -33.66
N LEU A 28 -21.51 -18.24 -34.22
CA LEU A 28 -20.07 -18.52 -34.27
C LEU A 28 -19.33 -17.57 -35.21
N TYR A 29 -19.88 -17.30 -36.40
CA TYR A 29 -19.30 -16.31 -37.33
C TYR A 29 -19.26 -14.91 -36.74
N ASP A 30 -20.36 -14.49 -36.12
CA ASP A 30 -20.44 -13.19 -35.43
C ASP A 30 -19.42 -13.13 -34.29
N SER A 31 -19.32 -14.19 -33.47
CA SER A 31 -18.35 -14.24 -32.35
C SER A 31 -16.89 -14.12 -32.82
N LEU A 32 -16.53 -14.81 -33.91
CA LEU A 32 -15.18 -14.73 -34.50
C LEU A 32 -14.93 -13.33 -35.08
N SER A 33 -15.91 -12.76 -35.79
CA SER A 33 -15.84 -11.41 -36.34
C SER A 33 -15.72 -10.36 -35.24
N TYR A 34 -16.48 -10.48 -34.16
CA TYR A 34 -16.39 -9.60 -32.99
C TYR A 34 -15.01 -9.65 -32.33
N THR A 35 -14.40 -10.83 -32.23
CA THR A 35 -13.05 -10.98 -31.68
C THR A 35 -12.02 -10.18 -32.49
N GLU A 36 -12.09 -10.26 -33.82
CA GLU A 36 -11.20 -9.51 -34.70
C GLU A 36 -11.48 -7.99 -34.66
N GLN A 37 -12.74 -7.59 -34.58
CA GLN A 37 -13.13 -6.18 -34.42
C GLN A 37 -12.59 -5.61 -33.09
N ILE A 38 -12.74 -6.34 -31.99
CA ILE A 38 -12.19 -5.96 -30.68
C ILE A 38 -10.67 -5.85 -30.75
N ARG A 39 -9.99 -6.82 -31.36
CA ARG A 39 -8.53 -6.80 -31.50
C ARG A 39 -8.05 -5.60 -32.33
N LYS A 40 -8.74 -5.28 -33.43
CA LYS A 40 -8.42 -4.12 -34.30
C LYS A 40 -8.67 -2.79 -33.59
N MET A 41 -9.76 -2.70 -32.82
CA MET A 41 -10.02 -1.56 -31.93
C MET A 41 -8.90 -1.41 -30.90
N LEU A 42 -8.62 -2.47 -30.14
CA LEU A 42 -7.61 -2.45 -29.08
C LEU A 42 -6.20 -2.17 -29.61
N LYS A 43 -5.87 -2.55 -30.84
CA LYS A 43 -4.55 -2.25 -31.45
C LYS A 43 -4.24 -0.75 -31.50
N ASN A 44 -5.26 0.11 -31.59
CA ASN A 44 -5.07 1.56 -31.56
C ASN A 44 -4.91 2.12 -30.14
N TYR A 45 -5.36 1.39 -29.12
CA TYR A 45 -5.34 1.83 -27.72
C TYR A 45 -4.26 1.16 -26.87
N VAL A 46 -3.86 -0.07 -27.24
CA VAL A 46 -2.86 -0.89 -26.54
C VAL A 46 -1.61 -0.94 -27.40
N PRO A 47 -0.55 -0.20 -27.04
CA PRO A 47 0.70 -0.25 -27.78
C PRO A 47 1.35 -1.63 -27.65
N ASP A 48 1.98 -2.08 -28.73
CA ASP A 48 2.71 -3.36 -28.77
C ASP A 48 4.12 -3.16 -28.18
N TYR A 49 4.21 -3.14 -26.85
CA TYR A 49 5.48 -3.05 -26.13
C TYR A 49 5.71 -4.29 -25.27
N ARG A 50 6.97 -4.72 -25.20
CA ARG A 50 7.39 -5.83 -24.36
C ARG A 50 7.31 -5.41 -22.88
N ILE A 51 6.45 -6.08 -22.12
CA ILE A 51 6.34 -5.91 -20.68
C ILE A 51 7.39 -6.80 -19.99
N ASN A 52 8.25 -6.20 -19.16
CA ASN A 52 9.17 -6.93 -18.30
C ASN A 52 8.60 -6.96 -16.88
N LEU A 53 8.22 -8.14 -16.40
CA LEU A 53 7.74 -8.35 -15.04
C LEU A 53 8.93 -8.61 -14.10
N VAL A 54 9.03 -7.79 -13.05
CA VAL A 54 10.05 -7.93 -12.01
C VAL A 54 9.37 -8.26 -10.69
N ASP A 55 9.73 -9.39 -10.09
CA ASP A 55 9.29 -9.80 -8.76
C ASP A 55 10.21 -9.17 -7.70
N VAL A 56 9.76 -8.08 -7.10
CA VAL A 56 10.52 -7.28 -6.13
C VAL A 56 10.90 -8.08 -4.89
N GLY A 57 10.05 -9.04 -4.47
CA GLY A 57 10.31 -9.86 -3.28
C GLY A 57 11.50 -10.81 -3.43
N LYS A 58 11.89 -11.13 -4.67
CA LYS A 58 13.02 -12.04 -4.97
C LYS A 58 14.30 -11.34 -5.41
N ILE A 59 14.33 -10.01 -5.34
CA ILE A 59 15.54 -9.25 -5.67
C ILE A 59 16.59 -9.48 -4.58
N HIS A 60 17.73 -10.05 -4.96
CA HIS A 60 18.87 -10.26 -4.06
C HIS A 60 19.49 -8.93 -3.61
N ASP A 61 19.81 -8.06 -4.56
CA ASP A 61 20.55 -6.81 -4.29
C ASP A 61 19.73 -5.60 -4.77
N PRO A 62 18.89 -5.00 -3.91
CA PRO A 62 18.20 -3.75 -4.25
C PRO A 62 19.19 -2.60 -4.51
N GLU A 63 20.43 -2.69 -4.01
CA GLU A 63 21.49 -1.70 -4.21
C GLU A 63 22.00 -1.58 -5.67
N LYS A 64 21.58 -2.48 -6.57
CA LYS A 64 21.88 -2.37 -8.01
C LYS A 64 21.02 -1.32 -8.72
N PHE A 65 19.92 -0.92 -8.12
CA PHE A 65 19.11 0.18 -8.60
C PHE A 65 19.70 1.46 -8.03
N THR A 66 19.85 2.50 -8.86
CA THR A 66 20.45 3.78 -8.45
C THR A 66 19.44 4.93 -8.44
N SER A 67 18.17 4.62 -8.69
CA SER A 67 17.06 5.58 -8.69
C SER A 67 16.15 5.33 -7.49
N ASP A 68 15.06 6.09 -7.42
CA ASP A 68 14.03 5.99 -6.37
C ASP A 68 13.36 4.60 -6.30
N LEU A 69 13.54 3.77 -7.33
CA LEU A 69 13.17 2.36 -7.30
C LEU A 69 13.96 1.55 -6.28
N GLN A 70 15.20 1.91 -5.98
CA GLN A 70 16.01 1.27 -4.93
C GLN A 70 15.32 1.38 -3.58
N LEU A 71 14.76 2.55 -3.28
CA LEU A 71 14.04 2.81 -2.05
C LEU A 71 12.80 1.93 -1.96
N ILE A 72 11.96 1.98 -3.00
CA ILE A 72 10.72 1.22 -3.05
C ILE A 72 10.99 -0.28 -2.95
N PHE A 73 11.98 -0.77 -3.71
CA PHE A 73 12.33 -2.19 -3.71
C PHE A 73 12.95 -2.65 -2.40
N GLY A 74 13.80 -1.82 -1.79
CA GLY A 74 14.37 -2.10 -0.46
C GLY A 74 13.27 -2.20 0.60
N MET A 75 12.34 -1.26 0.64
CA MET A 75 11.19 -1.29 1.55
C MET A 75 10.31 -2.52 1.34
N LEU A 76 9.96 -2.82 0.08
CA LEU A 76 9.11 -3.94 -0.26
C LEU A 76 9.77 -5.28 0.08
N LYS A 77 11.09 -5.40 -0.15
CA LYS A 77 11.87 -6.60 0.20
C LYS A 77 11.83 -6.88 1.70
N TYR A 78 12.00 -5.85 2.54
CA TYR A 78 12.03 -6.00 4.00
C TYR A 78 10.68 -5.72 4.68
N ARG A 79 9.57 -5.64 3.93
CA ARG A 79 8.24 -5.32 4.47
C ARG A 79 7.82 -6.23 5.64
N GLY A 80 8.23 -7.49 5.62
CA GLY A 80 7.91 -8.49 6.66
C GLY A 80 8.91 -8.56 7.82
N ASP A 81 10.06 -7.90 7.71
CA ASP A 81 11.12 -7.94 8.74
C ASP A 81 11.54 -6.52 9.12
N MET A 82 10.95 -6.04 10.20
CA MET A 82 11.18 -4.69 10.71
C MET A 82 12.65 -4.44 11.10
N ARG A 83 13.39 -5.47 11.55
CA ARG A 83 14.78 -5.30 11.98
C ARG A 83 15.70 -5.11 10.79
N GLU A 84 15.52 -5.91 9.74
CA GLU A 84 16.30 -5.76 8.52
C GLU A 84 15.93 -4.48 7.75
N LEU A 85 14.65 -4.08 7.79
CA LEU A 85 14.23 -2.79 7.26
C LEU A 85 14.92 -1.63 7.99
N GLN A 86 14.96 -1.66 9.31
CA GLN A 86 15.63 -0.63 10.11
C GLN A 86 17.13 -0.56 9.79
N LYS A 87 17.83 -1.68 9.75
CA LYS A 87 19.25 -1.73 9.33
C LYS A 87 19.46 -1.19 7.92
N TYR A 88 18.56 -1.53 6.99
CA TYR A 88 18.64 -1.05 5.61
C TYR A 88 18.47 0.48 5.54
N MET A 89 17.53 1.02 6.31
CA MET A 89 17.31 2.46 6.43
C MET A 89 18.50 3.17 7.06
N ASP A 90 19.08 2.62 8.12
CA ASP A 90 20.25 3.20 8.77
C ASP A 90 21.46 3.26 7.82
N ARG A 91 21.65 2.21 6.99
CA ARG A 91 22.71 2.19 5.97
C ARG A 91 22.50 3.24 4.87
N HIS A 92 21.25 3.58 4.55
CA HIS A 92 20.90 4.52 3.48
C HIS A 92 20.28 5.82 4.03
N ARG A 93 20.66 6.20 5.25
CA ARG A 93 20.01 7.30 6.00
C ARG A 93 20.05 8.63 5.26
N GLU A 94 21.14 8.93 4.58
CA GLU A 94 21.30 10.18 3.81
C GLU A 94 20.24 10.33 2.71
N TYR A 95 19.92 9.23 2.03
CA TYR A 95 18.86 9.20 1.01
C TYR A 95 17.47 9.30 1.65
N PHE A 96 17.23 8.59 2.76
CA PHE A 96 15.95 8.61 3.47
C PHE A 96 15.65 9.90 4.23
N GLN A 97 16.65 10.74 4.47
CA GLN A 97 16.47 12.05 5.09
C GLN A 97 15.89 13.09 4.12
N ASN A 98 16.11 12.91 2.81
CA ASN A 98 15.77 13.88 1.77
C ASN A 98 15.05 13.21 0.60
N VAL A 99 13.93 12.53 0.88
CA VAL A 99 13.12 11.87 -0.15
C VAL A 99 12.18 12.89 -0.79
N ASP A 100 12.02 12.88 -2.11
CA ASP A 100 11.05 13.75 -2.77
C ASP A 100 9.60 13.37 -2.41
N ALA A 101 8.68 14.32 -2.59
CA ALA A 101 7.28 14.13 -2.20
C ALA A 101 6.55 13.01 -2.98
N ASP A 102 6.92 12.74 -4.23
CA ASP A 102 6.25 11.74 -5.06
C ASP A 102 6.74 10.32 -4.72
N THR A 103 8.05 10.15 -4.48
CA THR A 103 8.63 8.91 -3.96
C THR A 103 8.11 8.59 -2.57
N TYR A 104 7.97 9.60 -1.70
CA TYR A 104 7.33 9.42 -0.39
C TYR A 104 5.88 8.93 -0.53
N ARG A 105 5.10 9.54 -1.45
CA ARG A 105 3.71 9.13 -1.69
C ARG A 105 3.65 7.70 -2.23
N ALA A 106 4.51 7.34 -3.17
CA ALA A 106 4.58 5.98 -3.72
C ALA A 106 4.92 4.96 -2.63
N ALA A 107 5.93 5.25 -1.80
CA ALA A 107 6.31 4.40 -0.67
C ALA A 107 5.16 4.22 0.34
N ARG A 108 4.46 5.31 0.68
CA ARG A 108 3.31 5.28 1.59
C ARG A 108 2.20 4.34 1.11
N GLU A 109 1.82 4.47 -0.16
CA GLU A 109 0.77 3.63 -0.74
C GLU A 109 1.21 2.17 -0.81
N MET A 110 2.45 1.91 -1.23
CA MET A 110 2.97 0.55 -1.36
C MET A 110 3.14 -0.20 -0.04
N LEU A 111 3.44 0.53 1.04
CA LEU A 111 3.51 -0.04 2.38
C LEU A 111 2.15 -0.17 3.05
N HIS A 112 1.07 0.34 2.44
CA HIS A 112 -0.26 0.49 3.04
C HIS A 112 -0.22 1.22 4.39
N ALA A 113 0.71 2.16 4.55
CA ALA A 113 0.90 2.94 5.78
C ALA A 113 -0.05 4.15 5.87
N GLY A 114 -1.16 4.12 5.12
CA GLY A 114 -2.06 5.26 4.91
C GLY A 114 -2.61 5.88 6.19
N GLY A 115 -2.90 5.07 7.22
CA GLY A 115 -3.42 5.58 8.49
C GLY A 115 -2.38 6.14 9.47
N VAL A 116 -1.08 5.89 9.23
CA VAL A 116 -0.03 6.22 10.23
C VAL A 116 0.96 7.28 9.72
N MET A 117 1.15 7.38 8.40
CA MET A 117 1.96 8.43 7.76
C MET A 117 1.18 9.74 7.48
N GLU A 118 -0.10 9.81 7.86
CA GLU A 118 -0.95 11.01 7.72
C GLU A 118 -0.52 12.16 8.66
N SER A 119 0.15 11.84 9.77
CA SER A 119 0.63 12.82 10.76
C SER A 119 1.78 13.72 10.28
N MET A 120 2.31 13.51 9.06
CA MET A 120 3.39 14.32 8.49
C MET A 120 2.92 15.46 7.57
N ARG A 121 1.61 15.70 7.49
CA ARG A 121 1.05 16.71 6.58
C ARG A 121 1.06 18.15 7.10
N GLU A 122 1.47 18.39 8.35
CA GLU A 122 1.32 19.72 8.98
C GLU A 122 2.62 20.52 9.18
N GLU A 123 3.77 20.10 8.64
CA GLU A 123 4.91 21.03 8.50
C GLU A 123 4.91 21.65 7.09
N LYS A 124 4.04 22.65 6.92
CA LYS A 124 3.91 23.53 5.75
C LYS A 124 5.14 24.40 5.46
N ASP A 125 6.31 24.09 6.03
CA ASP A 125 7.43 25.01 6.20
C ASP A 125 8.80 24.48 5.75
N ARG A 126 8.88 23.53 4.81
CA ARG A 126 10.15 23.28 4.09
C ARG A 126 10.09 23.80 2.67
N LYS A 127 10.91 24.82 2.42
CA LYS A 127 11.12 25.49 1.12
C LYS A 127 11.66 24.58 -0.01
N GLU A 128 11.74 23.25 0.18
CA GLU A 128 12.43 22.34 -0.75
C GLU A 128 11.64 21.08 -1.15
N GLY A 129 10.40 20.85 -0.69
CA GLY A 129 9.57 19.74 -1.18
C GLY A 129 10.10 18.33 -0.86
N THR A 130 11.09 18.21 0.04
CA THR A 130 11.68 16.96 0.52
C THR A 130 11.12 16.56 1.89
N VAL A 131 10.94 15.26 2.10
CA VAL A 131 10.39 14.63 3.31
C VAL A 131 11.45 13.77 3.97
N ASN A 132 11.62 13.93 5.29
CA ASN A 132 12.49 13.05 6.07
C ASN A 132 11.71 11.81 6.48
N MET A 133 11.96 10.73 5.76
CA MET A 133 11.24 9.47 5.90
C MET A 133 11.72 8.63 7.09
N CYS A 134 12.98 8.79 7.52
CA CYS A 134 13.48 8.16 8.75
C CYS A 134 12.66 8.61 9.96
N LYS A 135 12.46 9.93 10.09
CA LYS A 135 11.65 10.50 11.16
C LYS A 135 10.21 9.96 11.11
N ALA A 136 9.64 9.81 9.91
CA ALA A 136 8.30 9.25 9.71
C ALA A 136 8.13 7.85 10.27
N LEU A 137 9.11 7.00 10.04
CA LEU A 137 9.06 5.61 10.48
C LEU A 137 9.45 5.46 11.94
N GLU A 138 10.35 6.29 12.46
CA GLU A 138 10.66 6.37 13.89
C GLU A 138 9.43 6.82 14.70
N ASP A 139 8.75 7.90 14.27
CA ASP A 139 7.53 8.40 14.90
C ASP A 139 6.42 7.33 14.85
N LEU A 140 6.31 6.59 13.74
CA LEU A 140 5.40 5.46 13.59
C LEU A 140 5.69 4.33 14.58
N TYR A 141 6.95 3.94 14.73
CA TYR A 141 7.36 2.92 15.68
C TYR A 141 7.07 3.36 17.12
N GLN A 142 7.41 4.60 17.46
CA GLN A 142 7.20 5.15 18.79
C GLN A 142 5.71 5.23 19.13
N SER A 143 4.88 5.68 18.19
CA SER A 143 3.41 5.69 18.34
C SER A 143 2.86 4.28 18.59
N GLY A 144 3.38 3.27 17.90
CA GLY A 144 3.03 1.87 18.13
C GLY A 144 3.42 1.37 19.53
N VAL A 145 4.61 1.72 20.01
CA VAL A 145 5.09 1.39 21.36
C VAL A 145 4.23 2.08 22.42
N ASP A 146 3.95 3.36 22.24
CA ASP A 146 3.14 4.16 23.18
C ASP A 146 1.71 3.60 23.27
N SER A 147 1.09 3.25 22.13
CA SER A 147 -0.23 2.61 22.11
C SER A 147 -0.22 1.24 22.80
N GLY A 148 0.80 0.42 22.55
CA GLY A 148 0.98 -0.87 23.22
C GLY A 148 1.15 -0.73 24.73
N MET A 149 1.89 0.29 25.16
CA MET A 149 2.09 0.62 26.57
C MET A 149 0.79 1.07 27.24
N GLU A 150 0.01 1.96 26.59
CA GLU A 150 -1.29 2.39 27.11
C GLU A 150 -2.26 1.22 27.27
N MET A 151 -2.38 0.34 26.27
CA MET A 151 -3.21 -0.87 26.38
C MET A 151 -2.76 -1.78 27.53
N GLY A 152 -1.44 -1.94 27.71
CA GLY A 152 -0.88 -2.73 28.81
C GLY A 152 -1.17 -2.14 30.20
N ILE A 153 -1.10 -0.81 30.33
CA ILE A 153 -1.44 -0.11 31.58
C ILE A 153 -2.94 -0.23 31.86
N GLN A 154 -3.79 -0.01 30.86
CA GLN A 154 -5.24 -0.16 31.00
C GLN A 154 -5.62 -1.57 31.45
N ALA A 155 -5.10 -2.61 30.78
CA ALA A 155 -5.37 -4.00 31.16
C ALA A 155 -4.90 -4.32 32.59
N LEU A 156 -3.74 -3.80 33.00
CA LEU A 156 -3.26 -3.96 34.38
C LEU A 156 -4.17 -3.26 35.39
N VAL A 157 -4.63 -2.06 35.08
CA VAL A 157 -5.55 -1.28 35.92
C VAL A 157 -6.89 -2.00 36.08
N GLU A 158 -7.49 -2.46 34.99
CA GLU A 158 -8.75 -3.22 34.99
C GLU A 158 -8.61 -4.51 35.81
N THR A 159 -7.54 -5.28 35.57
CA THR A 159 -7.25 -6.50 36.34
C THR A 159 -7.08 -6.21 37.84
N CYS A 160 -6.39 -5.13 38.21
CA CYS A 160 -6.24 -4.75 39.62
C CYS A 160 -7.58 -4.35 40.25
N ARG A 161 -8.46 -3.71 39.48
CA ARG A 161 -9.81 -3.32 39.93
C ARG A 161 -10.68 -4.56 40.17
N GLU A 162 -10.68 -5.52 39.23
CA GLU A 162 -11.41 -6.78 39.34
C GLU A 162 -10.97 -7.61 40.55
N LEU A 163 -9.68 -7.61 40.86
CA LEU A 163 -9.10 -8.29 42.02
C LEU A 163 -9.28 -7.53 43.35
N GLY A 164 -9.94 -6.37 43.34
CA GLY A 164 -10.24 -5.58 44.53
C GLY A 164 -9.02 -4.86 45.14
N HIS A 165 -7.98 -4.60 44.35
CA HIS A 165 -6.83 -3.81 44.82
C HIS A 165 -7.16 -2.32 44.94
N THR A 166 -6.55 -1.65 45.91
CA THR A 166 -6.69 -0.20 46.09
C THR A 166 -5.88 0.58 45.05
N ARG A 167 -6.34 1.80 44.75
CA ARG A 167 -5.72 2.72 43.78
C ARG A 167 -4.22 2.90 44.01
N GLU A 168 -3.80 3.04 45.26
CA GLU A 168 -2.40 3.24 45.67
C GLU A 168 -1.50 2.04 45.33
N VAL A 169 -2.02 0.81 45.48
CA VAL A 169 -1.29 -0.42 45.16
C VAL A 169 -1.15 -0.57 43.65
N THR A 170 -2.18 -0.21 42.89
CA THR A 170 -2.16 -0.22 41.42
C THR A 170 -1.19 0.84 40.89
N GLU A 171 -1.20 2.07 41.41
CA GLU A 171 -0.26 3.14 41.05
C GLU A 171 1.21 2.69 41.21
N LYS A 172 1.51 2.06 42.35
CA LYS A 172 2.85 1.54 42.63
C LYS A 172 3.23 0.42 41.65
N LYS A 173 2.34 -0.54 41.41
CA LYS A 173 2.58 -1.65 40.47
C LYS A 173 2.76 -1.18 39.02
N VAL A 174 2.01 -0.18 38.58
CA VAL A 174 2.14 0.42 37.24
C VAL A 174 3.50 1.11 37.10
N GLY A 175 3.87 1.94 38.08
CA GLY A 175 5.16 2.63 38.08
C GLY A 175 6.36 1.67 38.10
N GLU A 176 6.28 0.59 38.89
CA GLU A 176 7.34 -0.43 38.98
C GLU A 176 7.45 -1.28 37.70
N LYS A 177 6.33 -1.74 37.12
CA LYS A 177 6.36 -2.63 35.95
C LYS A 177 6.66 -1.94 34.63
N PHE A 178 6.17 -0.72 34.44
CA PHE A 178 6.29 -0.01 33.17
C PHE A 178 7.38 1.07 33.17
N THR A 179 8.08 1.25 34.29
CA THR A 179 9.20 2.21 34.45
C THR A 179 8.83 3.64 33.99
N VAL A 180 7.60 4.05 34.28
CA VAL A 180 7.03 5.33 33.84
C VAL A 180 7.20 6.42 34.90
N SER A 181 7.26 7.68 34.47
CA SER A 181 7.28 8.82 35.38
C SER A 181 6.00 8.86 36.24
N ARG A 182 6.12 9.37 37.48
CA ARG A 182 4.98 9.48 38.40
C ARG A 182 3.84 10.34 37.85
N GLU A 183 4.15 11.27 36.96
CA GLU A 183 3.17 12.13 36.28
C GLU A 183 2.33 11.32 35.28
N LYS A 184 2.98 10.53 34.42
CA LYS A 184 2.31 9.70 33.40
C LYS A 184 1.48 8.58 34.04
N VAL A 185 1.93 8.04 35.18
CA VAL A 185 1.15 7.09 36.00
C VAL A 185 -0.13 7.75 36.54
N ARG A 186 -0.03 8.98 37.05
CA ARG A 186 -1.19 9.71 37.59
C ARG A 186 -2.23 9.98 36.51
N GLU A 187 -1.79 10.43 35.34
CA GLU A 187 -2.64 10.67 34.17
C GLU A 187 -3.35 9.39 33.70
N CYS A 188 -2.63 8.27 33.60
CA CYS A 188 -3.24 6.98 33.25
C CYS A 188 -4.28 6.53 34.30
N MET A 189 -4.01 6.73 35.58
CA MET A 189 -4.94 6.37 36.64
C MET A 189 -6.18 7.27 36.64
N GLU A 190 -6.05 8.56 36.34
CA GLU A 190 -7.22 9.43 36.16
C GLU A 190 -8.07 9.03 34.96
N LYS A 191 -7.43 8.56 33.88
CA LYS A 191 -8.11 8.15 32.64
C LYS A 191 -8.82 6.79 32.76
N TYR A 192 -8.22 5.82 33.46
CA TYR A 192 -8.68 4.42 33.47
C TYR A 192 -9.27 3.94 34.81
N TRP A 193 -9.10 4.69 35.92
CA TRP A 193 -9.63 4.34 37.26
C TRP A 193 -10.97 5.05 37.56
N ALA A 194 -11.96 4.84 36.69
CA ALA A 194 -13.34 5.29 36.90
C ALA A 194 -14.21 4.22 37.59
#